data_AF-A0A524CYX7-F1
#
_entry.id   AF-A0A524CYX7-F1
#
_cell.length_a   1.000
_cell.length_b   1.000
_cell.length_c   1.000
_cell.angle_alpha   90.00
_cell.angle_beta   90.00
_cell.angle_gamma   90.00
#
_symmetry.space_group_name_H-M   'P 1'
#
loop_
_entity.id
_entity.type
_entity.pdbx_description
1 polymer ?
#
loop_
_entity_poly.entity_id
_entity_poly.type
_entity_poly.pdbx_seq_one_letter_code
_entity_poly.pdbx_strand_id
1 'polypeptide(L)'
;MPAPKELEKLGGLFDKVTGRSKPFLDRCAQTKFLAVEDYTKAANEFIQLAKQTLNVEETKVNADCLDKVKNAVKSGQLDGVLVDELRRLRTSYLESVLRPAVKSYLTSEDGTIAEIESLYTNAVRIDGLLECLQFLSRVNQK
;
A
#
# COMPACT_ATOMS: atom_id res chain seq x y z
N MET A 1 -28.92 -12.01 17.53
CA MET A 1 -27.64 -12.54 18.06
C MET A 1 -26.64 -11.40 18.02
N PRO A 2 -25.92 -11.10 19.12
CA PRO A 2 -24.82 -10.14 19.05
C PRO A 2 -23.74 -10.65 18.09
N ALA A 3 -23.07 -9.74 17.39
CA ALA A 3 -21.98 -10.10 16.50
C ALA A 3 -20.85 -10.76 17.30
N PRO A 4 -20.16 -11.78 16.76
CA PRO A 4 -18.94 -12.29 17.35
C PRO A 4 -17.97 -11.13 17.65
N LYS A 5 -17.36 -11.09 18.85
CA LYS A 5 -16.41 -10.02 19.27
C LYS A 5 -15.31 -9.74 18.23
N GLU A 6 -14.93 -10.76 17.46
CA GLU A 6 -13.99 -10.64 16.35
C GLU A 6 -14.50 -9.74 15.21
N LEU A 7 -15.79 -9.83 14.86
CA LEU A 7 -16.40 -8.98 13.84
C LEU A 7 -16.49 -7.52 14.30
N GLU A 8 -16.75 -7.28 15.58
CA GLU A 8 -16.74 -5.92 16.15
C GLU A 8 -15.34 -5.32 16.12
N LYS A 9 -14.31 -6.11 16.49
CA LYS A 9 -12.90 -5.73 16.38
C LYS A 9 -12.52 -5.38 14.94
N LEU A 10 -12.93 -6.20 13.97
CA LEU A 10 -12.66 -5.95 12.54
C LEU A 10 -13.39 -4.71 12.03
N GLY A 11 -14.67 -4.52 12.39
CA GLY A 11 -15.44 -3.35 12.00
C GLY A 11 -14.78 -2.05 12.46
N GLY A 12 -14.42 -1.96 13.76
CA GLY A 12 -13.74 -0.79 14.30
C GLY A 12 -12.35 -0.55 13.72
N LEU A 13 -11.65 -1.61 13.29
CA LEU A 13 -10.38 -1.51 12.58
C LEU A 13 -10.57 -0.94 11.17
N PHE A 14 -11.55 -1.43 10.40
CA PHE A 14 -11.80 -0.99 9.03
C PHE A 14 -12.23 0.48 8.97
N ASP A 15 -13.07 0.94 9.89
CA ASP A 15 -13.50 2.34 9.94
C ASP A 15 -12.29 3.28 10.12
N LYS A 16 -11.39 2.93 11.03
CA LYS A 16 -10.16 3.70 11.31
C LYS A 16 -9.19 3.71 10.13
N VAL A 17 -8.91 2.52 9.58
CA VAL A 17 -8.01 2.37 8.43
C VAL A 17 -8.53 3.13 7.22
N THR A 18 -9.83 3.06 6.96
CA THR A 18 -10.48 3.79 5.85
C THR A 18 -10.32 5.29 6.02
N GLY A 19 -10.60 5.81 7.23
CA GLY A 19 -10.44 7.23 7.54
C GLY A 19 -9.00 7.73 7.34
N ARG A 20 -8.00 6.97 7.82
CA ARG A 20 -6.58 7.35 7.71
C ARG A 20 -5.99 7.17 6.31
N SER A 21 -6.49 6.21 5.54
CA SER A 21 -5.96 5.90 4.21
C SER A 21 -6.54 6.80 3.13
N LYS A 22 -7.73 7.39 3.35
CA LYS A 22 -8.44 8.20 2.36
C LYS A 22 -7.59 9.31 1.72
N PRO A 23 -6.85 10.17 2.46
CA PRO A 23 -6.05 11.22 1.84
C PRO A 23 -4.96 10.70 0.89
N PHE A 24 -4.41 9.52 1.19
CA PHE A 24 -3.42 8.88 0.31
C PHE A 24 -4.07 8.33 -0.97
N LEU A 25 -5.24 7.68 -0.83
CA LEU A 25 -5.98 7.14 -1.97
C LEU A 25 -6.51 8.26 -2.88
N ASP A 26 -6.95 9.39 -2.31
CA ASP A 26 -7.35 10.57 -3.05
C ASP A 26 -6.19 11.12 -3.89
N ARG A 27 -4.97 11.19 -3.33
CA ARG A 27 -3.76 11.56 -4.10
C ARG A 27 -3.42 10.55 -5.20
N CYS A 28 -3.58 9.25 -4.94
CA CYS A 28 -3.40 8.22 -5.98
C CYS A 28 -4.41 8.42 -7.13
N ALA A 29 -5.68 8.73 -6.81
CA ALA A 29 -6.71 9.01 -7.80
C ALA A 29 -6.42 10.29 -8.60
N GLN A 30 -6.00 11.38 -7.94
CA GLN A 30 -5.58 12.61 -8.59
C GLN A 30 -4.38 12.39 -9.51
N THR A 31 -3.41 11.58 -9.09
CA THR A 31 -2.25 11.22 -9.92
C THR A 31 -2.66 10.49 -11.20
N LYS A 32 -3.64 9.56 -11.10
CA LYS A 32 -4.21 8.89 -12.28
C LYS A 32 -4.88 9.88 -13.23
N PHE A 33 -5.65 10.83 -12.69
CA PHE A 33 -6.28 11.87 -13.51
C PHE A 33 -5.23 12.75 -14.21
N LEU A 34 -4.25 13.22 -13.45
CA LEU A 34 -3.15 14.05 -13.96
C LEU A 34 -2.37 13.37 -15.08
N ALA A 35 -2.23 12.04 -15.03
CA ALA A 35 -1.49 11.29 -16.05
C ALA A 35 -2.08 11.41 -17.47
N VAL A 36 -3.38 11.69 -17.57
CA VAL A 36 -4.07 11.91 -18.86
C VAL A 36 -3.72 13.27 -19.45
N GLU A 37 -3.40 14.26 -18.61
CA GLU A 37 -3.11 15.64 -19.03
C GLU A 37 -1.60 15.92 -19.11
N ASP A 38 -0.85 15.47 -18.11
CA ASP A 38 0.57 15.72 -17.92
C ASP A 38 1.24 14.49 -17.26
N TYR A 39 1.64 13.54 -18.11
CA TYR A 39 2.26 12.30 -17.67
C TYR A 39 3.51 12.53 -16.82
N THR A 40 4.35 13.51 -17.18
CA THR A 40 5.60 13.80 -16.47
C THR A 40 5.34 14.25 -15.04
N LYS A 41 4.36 15.13 -14.83
CA LYS A 41 3.97 15.53 -13.46
C LYS A 41 3.35 14.36 -12.69
N ALA A 42 2.52 13.55 -13.32
CA ALA A 42 1.94 12.37 -12.68
C ALA A 42 3.00 11.35 -12.26
N ALA A 43 4.01 11.10 -13.10
CA ALA A 43 5.15 10.25 -12.78
C ALA A 43 5.93 10.77 -11.57
N ASN A 44 6.18 12.09 -11.51
CA ASN A 44 6.84 12.71 -10.36
C ASN A 44 6.02 12.59 -9.07
N GLU A 45 4.71 12.82 -9.13
CA GLU A 45 3.81 12.67 -7.98
C GLU A 45 3.76 11.22 -7.49
N PHE A 46 3.70 10.25 -8.42
CA PHE A 46 3.79 8.84 -8.09
C PHE A 46 5.10 8.51 -7.36
N ILE A 47 6.24 9.03 -7.82
CA ILE A 47 7.54 8.82 -7.14
C ILE A 47 7.52 9.36 -5.71
N GLN A 48 6.87 10.51 -5.47
CA GLN A 48 6.70 11.05 -4.12
C GLN A 48 5.82 10.16 -3.24
N LEU A 49 4.68 9.72 -3.76
CA LEU A 49 3.80 8.78 -3.06
C LEU A 49 4.52 7.45 -2.74
N ALA A 50 5.29 6.93 -3.70
CA ALA A 50 6.07 5.72 -3.53
C ALA A 50 7.15 5.89 -2.46
N LYS A 51 7.88 7.00 -2.45
CA LYS A 51 8.86 7.29 -1.39
C LYS A 51 8.20 7.35 -0.01
N GLN A 52 7.03 7.98 0.13
CA GLN A 52 6.30 8.07 1.40
C GLN A 52 5.88 6.69 1.92
N THR A 53 5.43 5.79 1.04
CA THR A 53 4.97 4.45 1.42
C THR A 53 6.10 3.45 1.60
N LEU A 54 7.22 3.60 0.88
CA LEU A 54 8.35 2.66 0.92
C LEU A 54 9.38 3.01 2.01
N ASN A 55 9.25 4.17 2.67
CA ASN A 55 10.11 4.57 3.79
C ASN A 55 9.76 3.89 5.13
N VAL A 56 9.04 2.77 5.10
CA VAL A 56 8.64 2.06 6.31
C VAL A 56 9.86 1.34 6.88
N GLU A 57 10.40 1.90 7.96
CA GLU A 57 11.55 1.41 8.76
C GLU A 57 11.35 0.00 9.35
N GLU A 58 10.17 -0.60 9.22
CA GLU A 58 9.80 -1.84 9.94
C GLU A 58 9.24 -2.93 9.02
N THR A 59 9.78 -3.06 7.82
CA THR A 59 9.32 -4.10 6.92
C THR A 59 10.05 -5.41 7.22
N LYS A 60 9.42 -6.27 8.03
CA LYS A 60 9.63 -7.74 8.06
C LYS A 60 9.23 -8.38 6.71
N VAL A 61 9.65 -7.75 5.62
CA VAL A 61 9.32 -8.06 4.24
C VAL A 61 10.63 -8.35 3.54
N ASN A 62 10.59 -9.05 2.42
CA ASN A 62 11.77 -9.37 1.64
C ASN A 62 12.56 -8.09 1.26
N ALA A 63 13.73 -7.90 1.88
CA ALA A 63 14.58 -6.72 1.70
C ALA A 63 15.01 -6.54 0.23
N ASP A 64 15.33 -7.63 -0.47
CA ASP A 64 15.71 -7.60 -1.88
C ASP A 64 14.57 -7.07 -2.76
N CYS A 65 13.32 -7.44 -2.44
CA CYS A 65 12.15 -6.97 -3.17
C CYS A 65 11.90 -5.48 -2.91
N LEU A 66 11.99 -5.04 -1.65
CA LEU A 66 11.84 -3.64 -1.28
C LEU A 66 12.91 -2.75 -1.95
N ASP A 67 14.16 -3.20 -1.99
CA ASP A 67 15.26 -2.46 -2.59
C ASP A 67 15.11 -2.36 -4.11
N LYS A 68 14.65 -3.43 -4.78
CA LYS A 68 14.32 -3.39 -6.21
C LYS A 68 13.24 -2.35 -6.51
N VAL A 69 12.16 -2.34 -5.74
CA VAL A 69 11.07 -1.35 -5.90
C VAL A 69 11.60 0.07 -5.65
N LYS A 70 12.37 0.29 -4.57
CA LYS A 70 12.97 1.60 -4.27
C LYS A 70 13.90 2.08 -5.38
N ASN A 71 14.73 1.20 -5.93
CA ASN A 71 15.68 1.55 -6.98
C ASN A 71 14.97 1.88 -8.29
N ALA A 72 13.97 1.08 -8.69
CA ALA A 72 13.16 1.34 -9.87
C ALA A 72 12.34 2.65 -9.75
N VAL A 73 11.80 2.94 -8.57
CA VAL A 73 11.15 4.24 -8.30
C VAL A 73 12.15 5.40 -8.40
N LYS A 74 13.37 5.24 -7.86
CA LYS A 74 14.42 6.28 -7.94
C LYS A 74 14.91 6.52 -9.36
N SER A 75 14.98 5.48 -10.20
CA SER A 75 15.36 5.61 -11.61
C SER A 75 14.23 6.12 -12.51
N GLY A 76 13.01 6.29 -11.97
CA GLY A 76 11.84 6.71 -12.75
C GLY A 76 11.30 5.61 -13.66
N GLN A 77 11.66 4.35 -13.42
CA GLN A 77 11.21 3.21 -14.21
C GLN A 77 9.77 2.85 -13.83
N LEU A 78 8.80 3.44 -14.52
CA LEU A 78 7.35 3.25 -14.29
C LEU A 78 6.74 2.28 -15.32
N ASP A 79 7.31 1.09 -15.42
CA ASP A 79 6.95 0.08 -16.40
C ASP A 79 6.36 -1.21 -15.78
N GLY A 80 6.12 -2.21 -16.63
CA GLY A 80 5.59 -3.51 -16.19
C GLY A 80 6.52 -4.25 -15.22
N VAL A 81 7.83 -4.03 -15.26
CA VAL A 81 8.78 -4.67 -14.34
C VAL A 81 8.56 -4.14 -12.93
N LEU A 82 8.41 -2.82 -12.77
CA LEU A 82 8.07 -2.23 -11.47
C LEU A 82 6.70 -2.70 -10.97
N VAL A 83 5.71 -2.87 -11.86
CA VAL A 83 4.38 -3.42 -11.49
C VAL A 83 4.53 -4.82 -10.87
N ASP A 84 5.35 -5.68 -11.46
CA ASP A 84 5.55 -7.04 -10.97
C ASP A 84 6.33 -7.07 -9.65
N GLU A 85 7.36 -6.24 -9.50
CA GLU A 85 8.08 -6.13 -8.23
C GLU A 85 7.18 -5.56 -7.11
N LEU A 86 6.33 -4.58 -7.41
CA LEU A 86 5.39 -4.05 -6.44
C LEU A 86 4.29 -5.06 -6.06
N ARG A 87 3.85 -5.93 -6.99
CA ARG A 87 2.98 -7.07 -6.68
C ARG A 87 3.65 -8.07 -5.75
N ARG A 88 4.92 -8.40 -6.01
CA ARG A 88 5.70 -9.30 -5.13
C ARG A 88 5.84 -8.72 -3.74
N LEU A 89 6.15 -7.43 -3.63
CA LEU A 89 6.23 -6.72 -2.36
C LEU A 89 4.91 -6.80 -1.60
N ARG A 90 3.79 -6.51 -2.28
CA ARG A 90 2.46 -6.62 -1.70
C ARG A 90 2.18 -8.02 -1.17
N THR A 91 2.38 -9.06 -1.99
CA THR A 91 2.12 -10.44 -1.57
C THR A 91 2.96 -10.82 -0.36
N SER A 92 4.26 -10.52 -0.40
CA SER A 92 5.17 -10.77 0.74
C SER A 92 4.71 -10.05 2.01
N TYR A 93 4.30 -8.78 1.89
CA TYR A 93 3.79 -8.00 3.01
C TYR A 93 2.52 -8.61 3.60
N LEU A 94 1.55 -8.96 2.76
CA LEU A 94 0.28 -9.54 3.21
C LEU A 94 0.49 -10.88 3.91
N GLU A 95 1.33 -11.76 3.35
CA GLU A 95 1.54 -13.10 3.87
C GLU A 95 2.43 -13.14 5.12
N SER A 96 3.50 -12.35 5.13
CA SER A 96 4.53 -12.43 6.17
C SER A 96 4.32 -11.44 7.32
N VAL A 97 3.58 -10.36 7.07
CA VAL A 97 3.40 -9.28 8.06
C VAL A 97 1.94 -9.16 8.46
N LEU A 98 1.04 -8.83 7.52
CA LEU A 98 -0.33 -8.48 7.86
C LEU A 98 -1.12 -9.69 8.36
N ARG A 99 -1.12 -10.81 7.62
CA ARG A 99 -1.91 -12.00 7.97
C ARG A 99 -1.56 -12.58 9.36
N PRO A 100 -0.28 -12.74 9.74
CA PRO A 100 0.08 -13.17 11.09
C PRO A 100 -0.35 -12.16 12.16
N ALA A 101 -0.18 -10.87 11.91
CA ALA A 101 -0.55 -9.82 12.86
C ALA A 101 -2.06 -9.75 13.10
N VAL A 102 -2.87 -9.86 12.03
CA VAL A 102 -4.33 -9.95 12.14
C VAL A 102 -4.75 -11.16 12.95
N LYS A 103 -4.15 -12.33 12.66
CA LYS A 103 -4.45 -13.55 13.40
C LYS A 103 -4.17 -13.37 14.89
N SER A 104 -3.02 -12.79 15.23
CA SER A 104 -2.66 -12.49 16.62
C SER A 104 -3.62 -11.50 17.27
N TYR A 105 -4.01 -10.43 16.56
CA TYR A 105 -4.93 -9.40 17.07
C TYR A 105 -6.34 -9.94 17.37
N LEU A 106 -6.82 -10.86 16.53
CA LEU A 106 -8.12 -11.51 16.73
C LEU A 106 -8.09 -12.46 17.94
N THR A 107 -7.00 -13.21 18.12
CA THR A 107 -6.88 -14.20 19.20
C THR A 107 -6.41 -13.62 20.54
N SER A 108 -5.72 -12.49 20.55
CA SER A 108 -5.25 -11.85 21.79
C SER A 108 -6.31 -10.89 22.37
N GLU A 109 -6.45 -10.90 23.69
CA GLU A 109 -7.23 -9.89 24.42
C GLU A 109 -6.51 -8.53 24.47
N ASP A 110 -5.17 -8.53 24.47
CA ASP A 110 -4.33 -7.33 24.66
C ASP A 110 -3.71 -6.73 23.39
N GLY A 111 -4.05 -7.23 22.20
CA GLY A 111 -3.48 -6.72 20.95
C GLY A 111 -3.81 -5.24 20.73
N THR A 112 -2.80 -4.38 20.57
CA THR A 112 -3.06 -2.94 20.41
C THR A 112 -3.63 -2.65 19.02
N ILE A 113 -4.81 -2.02 18.98
CA ILE A 113 -5.48 -1.65 17.72
C ILE A 113 -4.62 -0.72 16.85
N ALA A 114 -3.75 0.08 17.47
CA ALA A 114 -2.88 1.04 16.78
C ALA A 114 -1.82 0.36 15.92
N GLU A 115 -1.22 -0.74 16.39
CA GLU A 115 -0.22 -1.49 15.64
C GLU A 115 -0.84 -2.12 14.39
N ILE A 116 -1.97 -2.82 14.55
CA ILE A 116 -2.63 -3.49 13.42
C ILE A 116 -3.21 -2.47 12.42
N GLU A 117 -3.67 -1.31 12.89
CA GLU A 117 -4.10 -0.20 12.05
C GLU A 117 -2.96 0.35 11.18
N SER A 118 -1.76 0.50 11.75
CA SER A 118 -0.57 0.92 10.99
C SER A 118 -0.22 -0.09 9.89
N LEU A 119 -0.24 -1.39 10.21
CA LEU A 119 0.05 -2.45 9.24
C LEU A 119 -0.98 -2.49 8.11
N TYR A 120 -2.27 -2.36 8.43
CA TYR A 120 -3.32 -2.28 7.41
C TYR A 120 -3.19 -1.03 6.55
N THR A 121 -2.90 0.13 7.15
CA THR A 121 -2.70 1.38 6.42
C THR A 121 -1.57 1.23 5.40
N ASN A 122 -0.47 0.57 5.77
CA ASN A 122 0.63 0.28 4.85
C ASN A 122 0.21 -0.65 3.70
N ALA A 123 -0.57 -1.71 3.97
CA ALA A 123 -1.10 -2.56 2.92
C ALA A 123 -1.98 -1.79 1.92
N VAL A 124 -2.90 -0.96 2.42
CA VAL A 124 -3.76 -0.12 1.58
C VAL A 124 -2.95 0.86 0.73
N ARG A 125 -1.87 1.44 1.28
CA ARG A 125 -0.97 2.31 0.51
C ARG A 125 -0.23 1.56 -0.59
N ILE A 126 0.24 0.34 -0.33
CA ILE A 126 0.89 -0.51 -1.34
C ILE A 126 -0.09 -0.84 -2.47
N ASP A 127 -1.34 -1.18 -2.15
CA ASP A 127 -2.37 -1.42 -3.15
C ASP A 127 -2.70 -0.16 -3.97
N GLY A 128 -2.84 0.99 -3.31
CA GLY A 128 -3.06 2.28 -3.99
C GLY A 128 -1.93 2.64 -4.96
N LEU A 129 -0.67 2.40 -4.59
CA LEU A 129 0.47 2.58 -5.50
C LEU A 129 0.41 1.62 -6.67
N LEU A 130 0.08 0.35 -6.43
CA LEU A 130 0.03 -0.65 -7.47
C LEU A 130 -1.03 -0.31 -8.53
N GLU A 131 -2.23 0.10 -8.10
CA GLU A 131 -3.27 0.57 -9.00
C GLU A 131 -2.86 1.82 -9.77
N CYS A 132 -2.24 2.78 -9.09
CA CYS A 132 -1.76 4.02 -9.72
C CYS A 132 -0.70 3.72 -10.79
N LEU A 133 0.29 2.90 -10.47
CA LEU A 133 1.34 2.50 -11.39
C LEU A 133 0.81 1.73 -12.59
N GLN A 134 -0.11 0.77 -12.38
CA GLN A 134 -0.74 0.04 -13.48
C GLN A 134 -1.51 0.96 -14.42
N PHE A 135 -2.09 2.05 -13.91
CA PHE A 135 -2.72 3.06 -14.74
C PHE A 135 -1.67 3.83 -15.54
N LEU A 136 -0.62 4.34 -14.87
CA LEU A 136 0.48 5.07 -15.51
C LEU A 136 1.15 4.25 -16.62
N SER A 137 1.43 2.97 -16.37
CA SER A 137 2.05 2.10 -17.35
C SER A 137 1.17 1.91 -18.60
N ARG A 138 -0.16 1.92 -18.45
CA ARG A 138 -1.11 1.82 -19.58
C ARG A 138 -1.22 3.12 -20.37
N VAL A 139 -1.14 4.27 -19.69
CA VAL A 139 -1.17 5.59 -20.36
C VAL A 139 0.08 5.79 -21.19
N ASN A 140 1.25 5.42 -20.68
CA ASN A 140 2.54 5.59 -21.38
C ASN A 140 2.73 4.65 -22.59
N GLN A 141 1.88 3.61 -22.72
CA GLN A 141 1.89 2.68 -23.85
C GLN A 141 1.00 3.14 -25.02
N LYS A 142 0.31 4.28 -24.88
CA LYS A 142 -0.44 4.93 -25.97
C LYS A 142 0.40 6.01 -26.63
#